data_AF-A0A954B5H9-F1
#
_entry.id   AF-A0A954B5H9-F1
#
_cell.length_a   1.000
_cell.length_b   1.000
_cell.length_c   1.000
_cell.angle_alpha   90.00
_cell.angle_beta   90.00
_cell.angle_gamma   90.00
#
_symmetry.space_group_name_H-M   'P 1'
#
loop_
_entity.id
_entity.type
_entity.pdbx_description
1 polymer ?
#
loop_
_entity_poly.entity_id
_entity_poly.type
_entity_poly.pdbx_seq_one_letter_code
_entity_poly.pdbx_strand_id
1 'polypeptide(L)'
;MEDLKTIISLGFSGADVVRAIILAFTLAILPRKKHSVWLLGALALFIDRLIWPIAGMAVAGSDIHSIYASIAALGKTLVDDLGVYVVRYLGLVVMIAAFTGMRSGLNTRLSPQKAAA
;
A
#
# COMPACT_ATOMS: atom_id res chain seq x y z
N MET A 1 20.90 -14.42 4.22
CA MET A 1 20.19 -14.24 2.93
C MET A 1 18.83 -14.93 2.92
N GLU A 2 18.66 -16.05 3.62
CA GLU A 2 17.37 -16.73 3.77
C GLU A 2 16.37 -15.91 4.60
N ASP A 3 16.80 -15.31 5.71
CA ASP A 3 15.94 -14.45 6.54
C ASP A 3 15.35 -13.27 5.76
N LEU A 4 16.14 -12.64 4.89
CA LEU A 4 15.65 -11.53 4.07
C LEU A 4 14.62 -12.01 3.03
N LYS A 5 14.84 -13.19 2.42
CA LYS A 5 13.86 -13.81 1.51
C LYS A 5 12.56 -14.16 2.25
N THR A 6 12.66 -14.67 3.48
CA THR A 6 11.52 -15.00 4.33
C THR A 6 10.76 -13.73 4.75
N ILE A 7 11.46 -12.65 5.11
CA ILE A 7 10.83 -11.36 5.44
C ILE A 7 10.14 -10.77 4.21
N ILE A 8 10.75 -10.85 3.02
CA ILE A 8 10.14 -10.37 1.77
C ILE A 8 8.91 -11.21 1.41
N SER A 9 8.97 -12.54 1.55
CA SER A 9 7.81 -13.41 1.27
C SER A 9 6.69 -13.26 2.31
N LEU A 10 7.02 -12.99 3.58
CA LEU A 10 6.04 -12.68 4.64
C LEU A 10 5.41 -11.29 4.46
N GLY A 11 6.18 -10.31 3.98
CA GLY A 11 5.68 -8.96 3.69
C GLY A 11 4.66 -8.92 2.55
N PHE A 12 4.67 -9.92 1.68
CA PHE A 12 3.85 -10.02 0.48
C PHE A 12 3.35 -11.47 0.28
N SER A 13 2.44 -11.93 1.13
CA SER A 13 1.70 -13.18 0.88
C SER A 13 0.84 -13.06 -0.39
N GLY A 14 0.45 -14.16 -1.06
CA GLY A 14 -0.19 -14.11 -2.39
C GLY A 14 -1.42 -13.19 -2.50
N ALA A 15 -2.32 -13.24 -1.52
CA ALA A 15 -3.49 -12.33 -1.47
C ALA A 15 -3.12 -10.88 -1.10
N ASP A 16 -2.02 -10.71 -0.37
CA ASP A 16 -1.45 -9.42 0.03
C ASP A 16 -0.82 -8.65 -1.14
N VAL A 17 -0.27 -9.37 -2.14
CA VAL A 17 0.31 -8.77 -3.35
C VAL A 17 -0.76 -8.12 -4.22
N VAL A 18 -1.85 -8.82 -4.53
CA VAL A 18 -2.92 -8.30 -5.39
C VAL A 18 -3.53 -7.03 -4.79
N ARG A 19 -3.77 -7.04 -3.47
CA ARG A 19 -4.26 -5.87 -2.74
C ARG A 19 -3.28 -4.70 -2.79
N ALA A 20 -1.99 -4.96 -2.58
CA ALA A 20 -0.95 -3.94 -2.68
C ALA A 20 -0.87 -3.33 -4.08
N ILE A 21 -1.04 -4.14 -5.14
CA ILE A 21 -1.10 -3.67 -6.54
C ILE A 21 -2.29 -2.73 -6.73
N ILE A 22 -3.49 -3.13 -6.28
CA ILE A 22 -4.70 -2.31 -6.42
C ILE A 22 -4.52 -0.99 -5.67
N LEU A 23 -4.08 -1.02 -4.41
CA LEU A 23 -3.85 0.18 -3.60
C LEU A 23 -2.83 1.11 -4.24
N ALA A 24 -1.69 0.58 -4.68
CA ALA A 24 -0.63 1.37 -5.30
C ALA A 24 -1.12 2.01 -6.60
N PHE A 25 -1.88 1.27 -7.42
CA PHE A 25 -2.45 1.77 -8.66
C PHE A 25 -3.49 2.89 -8.41
N THR A 26 -4.44 2.66 -7.49
CA THR A 26 -5.47 3.64 -7.14
C THR A 26 -4.84 4.93 -6.62
N LEU A 27 -3.84 4.83 -5.73
CA LEU A 27 -3.16 6.00 -5.17
C LEU A 27 -2.30 6.74 -6.22
N ALA A 28 -1.71 6.03 -7.17
CA ALA A 28 -0.94 6.64 -8.27
C ALA A 28 -1.82 7.41 -9.28
N ILE A 29 -3.12 7.08 -9.37
CA ILE A 29 -4.08 7.75 -10.26
C ILE A 29 -4.66 9.03 -9.66
N LEU A 30 -4.58 9.21 -8.34
CA LEU A 30 -5.10 10.40 -7.67
C LEU A 30 -4.54 11.71 -8.30
N PRO A 31 -5.35 12.78 -8.39
CA PRO A 31 -4.92 14.03 -8.98
C PRO A 31 -3.70 14.60 -8.25
N ARG A 32 -2.70 15.02 -9.04
CA ARG A 32 -1.42 15.61 -8.60
C ARG A 32 -1.63 16.95 -7.85
N LYS A 33 -2.14 16.94 -6.63
CA LYS A 33 -1.51 17.81 -5.62
C LYS A 33 -0.16 17.17 -5.30
N LYS A 34 0.88 17.95 -4.97
CA LYS A 34 2.27 17.50 -4.76
C LYS A 34 2.41 16.52 -3.58
N HIS A 35 1.75 15.38 -3.64
CA HIS A 35 1.80 14.35 -2.63
C HIS A 35 3.10 13.57 -2.83
N SER A 36 3.94 13.59 -1.80
CA SER A 36 5.16 12.79 -1.77
C SER A 36 4.80 11.31 -1.92
N VAL A 37 5.51 10.57 -2.76
CA VAL A 37 5.32 9.12 -2.92
C VAL A 37 5.49 8.39 -1.59
N TRP A 38 6.36 8.91 -0.72
CA TRP A 38 6.56 8.43 0.64
C TRP A 38 5.30 8.58 1.51
N LEU A 39 4.59 9.69 1.36
CA LEU A 39 3.31 9.93 2.05
C LEU A 39 2.22 9.01 1.51
N LEU A 40 2.16 8.83 0.19
CA LEU A 40 1.22 7.90 -0.44
C LEU A 40 1.50 6.45 -0.03
N GLY A 41 2.77 6.06 0.08
CA GLY A 41 3.16 4.75 0.60
C GLY A 41 2.76 4.56 2.06
N ALA A 42 2.81 5.61 2.89
CA ALA A 42 2.45 5.52 4.29
C ALA A 42 0.93 5.36 4.43
N LEU A 43 0.19 6.12 3.62
CA LEU A 43 -1.26 5.98 3.50
C LEU A 43 -1.65 4.59 2.98
N ALA A 44 -0.94 4.07 1.98
CA ALA A 44 -1.19 2.73 1.45
C ALA A 44 -0.99 1.65 2.52
N LEU A 45 0.10 1.74 3.29
CA LEU A 45 0.37 0.81 4.39
C LEU A 45 -0.70 0.90 5.47
N PHE A 46 -1.13 2.11 5.81
CA PHE A 46 -2.21 2.33 6.78
C PHE A 46 -3.53 1.71 6.32
N ILE A 47 -3.92 1.91 5.06
CA ILE A 47 -5.13 1.30 4.49
C ILE A 47 -5.04 -0.22 4.52
N ASP A 48 -3.90 -0.77 4.09
CA ASP A 48 -3.65 -2.20 4.03
C ASP A 48 -3.68 -2.88 5.42
N ARG A 49 -3.16 -2.22 6.46
CA ARG A 49 -3.03 -2.81 7.80
C ARG A 49 -4.18 -2.52 8.75
N LEU A 50 -4.90 -1.42 8.58
CA LEU A 50 -6.00 -1.05 9.46
C LEU A 50 -7.34 -1.17 8.76
N ILE A 51 -7.51 -0.49 7.63
CA ILE A 51 -8.83 -0.41 6.99
C ILE A 51 -9.26 -1.78 6.46
N TRP A 52 -8.35 -2.53 5.84
CA TRP A 52 -8.70 -3.80 5.22
C TRP A 52 -9.07 -4.92 6.20
N PRO A 53 -8.30 -5.17 7.28
CA PRO A 53 -8.69 -6.14 8.30
C PRO A 53 -10.01 -5.75 8.98
N ILE A 54 -10.21 -4.46 9.31
CA ILE A 54 -11.45 -3.97 9.93
C ILE A 54 -12.63 -4.15 8.98
N ALA A 55 -12.49 -3.78 7.70
CA ALA A 55 -13.54 -3.97 6.70
C ALA A 55 -13.88 -5.45 6.51
N GLY A 56 -12.87 -6.33 6.50
CA GLY A 56 -13.09 -7.78 6.44
C GLY A 56 -13.87 -8.33 7.63
N MET A 57 -13.53 -7.89 8.84
CA MET A 57 -14.26 -8.28 10.07
C MET A 57 -15.69 -7.75 10.08
N ALA A 58 -15.90 -6.50 9.64
CA ALA A 58 -17.22 -5.90 9.55
C ALA A 58 -18.11 -6.63 8.53
N VAL A 59 -17.59 -6.96 7.35
CA VAL A 59 -18.32 -7.74 6.32
C VAL A 59 -18.62 -9.16 6.80
N ALA A 60 -17.75 -9.75 7.61
CA ALA A 60 -17.98 -11.04 8.25
C ALA A 60 -19.01 -10.98 9.41
N GLY A 61 -19.57 -9.82 9.73
CA GLY A 61 -20.54 -9.65 10.81
C GLY A 61 -19.93 -9.77 12.21
N SER A 62 -18.63 -9.51 12.35
CA SER A 62 -17.95 -9.59 13.65
C SER A 62 -18.43 -8.49 14.59
N ASP A 63 -18.63 -8.84 15.87
CA ASP A 63 -19.00 -7.87 16.90
C ASP A 63 -17.97 -6.76 17.06
N ILE A 64 -18.44 -5.58 17.48
CA ILE A 64 -17.61 -4.38 17.66
C ILE A 64 -16.44 -4.63 18.64
N HIS A 65 -16.66 -5.48 19.64
CA HIS A 65 -15.63 -5.89 20.61
C HIS A 65 -14.48 -6.66 19.95
N SER A 66 -14.79 -7.52 18.97
CA SER A 66 -13.78 -8.26 18.20
C SER A 66 -12.96 -7.31 17.32
N ILE A 67 -13.59 -6.28 16.75
CA ILE A 67 -12.89 -5.24 15.99
C ILE A 67 -11.93 -4.46 16.90
N TYR A 68 -12.37 -4.04 18.09
CA TYR A 68 -11.49 -3.38 19.07
C TYR A 68 -10.35 -4.28 19.54
N ALA A 69 -10.60 -5.57 19.78
CA ALA A 69 -9.57 -6.52 20.16
C ALA A 69 -8.51 -6.70 19.05
N SER A 70 -8.94 -6.70 17.79
CA SER A 70 -8.05 -6.76 16.61
C SER A 70 -7.15 -5.52 16.50
N ILE A 71 -7.70 -4.32 16.71
CA ILE A 71 -6.93 -3.07 16.75
C ILE A 71 -5.95 -3.07 17.93
N ALA A 72 -6.37 -3.56 19.10
CA ALA A 72 -5.51 -3.67 20.27
C ALA A 72 -4.38 -4.69 20.06
N ALA A 73 -4.62 -5.78 19.31
CA ALA A 73 -3.61 -6.76 18.96
C ALA A 73 -2.54 -6.18 18.02
N LEU A 74 -2.93 -5.36 17.04
CA LEU A 74 -2.02 -4.61 16.16
C LEU A 74 -1.02 -3.75 16.95
N GLY A 75 -1.45 -3.15 18.07
CA GLY A 75 -0.56 -2.38 18.93
C GLY A 75 0.46 -3.23 19.70
N LYS A 76 0.11 -4.47 20.04
CA LYS A 76 0.97 -5.38 20.82
C LYS A 76 2.08 -6.01 19.98
N THR A 77 1.80 -6.37 18.72
CA THR A 77 2.78 -7.00 17.82
C THR A 77 3.54 -5.99 16.96
N LEU A 78 3.31 -4.69 17.18
CA LEU A 78 3.81 -3.62 16.29
C LEU A 78 5.33 -3.59 16.18
N VAL A 79 6.04 -3.89 17.27
CA VAL A 79 7.51 -3.95 17.32
C VAL A 79 8.01 -5.25 16.69
N ASP A 80 7.34 -6.37 16.95
CA ASP A 80 7.72 -7.69 16.44
C ASP A 80 7.59 -7.76 14.92
N ASP A 81 6.55 -7.10 14.37
CA ASP A 81 6.27 -7.06 12.94
C ASP A 81 6.93 -5.87 12.21
N LEU A 82 7.69 -5.04 12.92
CA LEU A 82 8.22 -3.78 12.38
C LEU A 82 9.05 -4.00 11.10
N GLY A 83 9.86 -5.06 11.06
CA GLY A 83 10.65 -5.42 9.88
C GLY A 83 9.78 -5.74 8.67
N VAL A 84 8.66 -6.43 8.87
CA VAL A 84 7.68 -6.73 7.82
C VAL A 84 7.00 -5.45 7.34
N TYR A 85 6.68 -4.53 8.25
CA TYR A 85 6.06 -3.25 7.92
C TYR A 85 6.98 -2.35 7.11
N VAL A 86 8.28 -2.30 7.45
CA VAL A 86 9.27 -1.52 6.70
C VAL A 86 9.43 -2.07 5.28
N VAL A 87 9.56 -3.40 5.12
CA VAL A 87 9.68 -4.02 3.79
C VAL A 87 8.43 -3.76 2.96
N ARG A 88 7.25 -3.92 3.56
CA ARG A 88 5.98 -3.67 2.87
C ARG A 88 5.80 -2.21 2.48
N TYR A 89 6.17 -1.29 3.37
CA TYR A 89 6.19 0.15 3.11
C TYR A 89 7.07 0.49 1.89
N LEU A 90 8.31 0.01 1.89
CA LEU A 90 9.24 0.24 0.78
C LEU A 90 8.72 -0.33 -0.53
N GLY A 91 8.15 -1.54 -0.50
CA GLY A 91 7.51 -2.15 -1.67
C GLY A 91 6.36 -1.28 -2.22
N LEU A 92 5.48 -0.78 -1.35
CA LEU A 92 4.39 0.11 -1.74
C LEU A 92 4.90 1.44 -2.32
N VAL A 93 5.92 2.05 -1.72
CA VAL A 93 6.55 3.27 -2.23
C VAL A 93 7.12 3.05 -3.64
N VAL A 94 7.84 1.94 -3.85
CA VAL A 94 8.41 1.59 -5.16
C VAL A 94 7.30 1.35 -6.20
N MET A 95 6.25 0.64 -5.83
CA MET A 95 5.12 0.38 -6.73
C MET A 95 4.36 1.66 -7.11
N ILE A 96 4.08 2.53 -6.15
CA ILE A 96 3.43 3.82 -6.41
C ILE A 96 4.32 4.70 -7.28
N ALA A 97 5.64 4.73 -7.04
CA ALA A 97 6.60 5.44 -7.88
C ALA A 97 6.56 4.92 -9.32
N ALA A 98 6.58 3.59 -9.50
CA ALA A 98 6.54 2.94 -10.81
C ALA A 98 5.26 3.28 -11.58
N PHE A 99 4.08 3.16 -10.94
CA PHE A 99 2.81 3.52 -11.58
C PHE A 99 2.70 5.01 -11.88
N THR A 100 3.18 5.87 -10.99
CA THR A 100 3.21 7.33 -11.21
C THR A 100 4.12 7.69 -12.38
N GLY A 101 5.30 7.06 -12.46
CA GLY A 101 6.24 7.18 -13.56
C GLY A 101 5.62 6.74 -14.89
N MET A 102 5.02 5.55 -14.91
CA MET A 102 4.33 5.01 -16.09
C MET A 102 3.22 5.95 -16.58
N ARG A 103 2.35 6.42 -15.67
CA ARG A 103 1.29 7.39 -15.99
C ARG A 103 1.87 8.68 -16.57
N SER A 104 2.94 9.20 -15.97
CA SER A 104 3.56 10.43 -16.48
C SER A 104 4.17 10.24 -17.87
N GLY A 105 4.83 9.11 -18.12
CA GLY A 105 5.38 8.77 -19.45
C GLY A 105 4.29 8.55 -20.50
N LEU A 106 3.19 7.89 -20.14
CA LEU A 106 2.02 7.74 -21.01
C LEU A 106 1.39 9.09 -21.33
N ASN A 107 1.21 9.97 -20.34
CA ASN A 107 0.70 11.32 -20.57
C ASN A 107 1.62 12.11 -21.51
N THR A 108 2.94 12.03 -21.37
CA THR A 108 3.87 12.73 -22.28
C THR A 108 3.81 12.18 -23.71
N ARG A 109 3.54 10.88 -23.89
CA ARG A 109 3.43 10.25 -25.22
C ARG A 109 2.08 10.46 -25.90
N LEU A 110 0.99 10.47 -25.12
CA LEU A 110 -0.39 10.61 -25.61
C LEU A 110 -0.82 12.06 -25.75
N SER A 111 -0.23 12.96 -24.97
CA SER A 111 -0.26 14.39 -25.18
C SER A 111 1.15 14.82 -25.58
N PRO A 112 1.58 14.58 -26.84
CA PRO A 112 2.66 15.39 -27.36
C PRO A 112 2.20 16.82 -27.14
N GLN A 113 3.04 17.62 -26.48
CA GLN A 113 2.78 19.03 -26.30
C GLN A 113 2.22 19.58 -27.61
N LYS A 114 1.22 20.43 -27.44
CA LYS A 114 0.76 21.47 -28.34
C LYS A 114 1.97 22.24 -28.93
N ALA A 115 2.77 21.56 -29.76
CA ALA A 115 3.92 22.05 -30.50
C ALA A 115 3.43 22.60 -31.85
N ALA A 116 2.33 23.34 -31.77
CA ALA A 116 1.70 24.10 -32.82
C ALA A 116 0.92 25.22 -32.12
N ALA A 117 1.64 26.17 -31.56
CA ALA A 117 1.17 27.52 -31.24
C ALA A 117 2.39 28.43 -31.20
#